data_AF-A0A2L2LH78-F1
#
_entry.id   AF-A0A2L2LH78-F1
#
_cell.length_a   1.000
_cell.length_b   1.000
_cell.length_c   1.000
_cell.angle_alpha   90.00
_cell.angle_beta   90.00
_cell.angle_gamma   90.00
#
_symmetry.space_group_name_H-M   'P 1'
#
loop_
_entity.id
_entity.type
_entity.pdbx_description
1 polymer ?
#
loop_
_entity_poly.entity_id
_entity_poly.type
_entity_poly.pdbx_seq_one_letter_code
_entity_poly.pdbx_strand_id
1 'polypeptide(L)'
;MKNIILSALLFSAATATSHAAEFDINGMALGMNADQVVANYKALRPEGEYRFTNWKLPEGTEWVANGRTLYNDLSRPDDMEHERMQFAFTGMGSGNKLFAVRRELKFRPSERPSIDAVYAAAVQKYGEPSYVNKDDTAIWAAWKFSSVDAPAEKLKSSLSCIGTSDFPVGLNDHTAGKVKKSASFCGLYIEFTVRGDQTGLANELDMGMMNHLDLVSDFETDNQDARKRIDAARAKNTSSAAPAPKL
;
A
#
# COMPACT_ATOMS: atom_id res chain seq x y z
N MET A 1 1.55 -51.46 29.56
CA MET A 1 1.05 -50.29 30.31
C MET A 1 2.22 -49.42 30.72
N LYS A 2 2.17 -48.12 30.34
CA LYS A 2 3.02 -46.95 30.67
C LYS A 2 4.42 -46.92 30.02
N ASN A 3 4.56 -46.34 28.82
CA ASN A 3 4.68 -44.90 28.45
C ASN A 3 6.13 -44.41 28.65
N ILE A 4 7.02 -44.70 27.70
CA ILE A 4 7.41 -43.84 26.55
C ILE A 4 7.94 -42.46 26.99
N ILE A 5 9.24 -42.53 27.28
CA ILE A 5 10.35 -41.57 27.18
C ILE A 5 10.03 -40.26 26.43
N LEU A 6 10.34 -39.16 27.13
CA LEU A 6 10.59 -37.81 26.66
C LEU A 6 11.22 -37.78 25.25
N SER A 7 10.50 -37.27 24.26
CA SER A 7 11.06 -36.80 22.99
C SER A 7 10.04 -35.91 22.27
N ALA A 8 9.84 -34.68 22.75
CA ALA A 8 9.12 -33.64 22.01
C ALA A 8 9.57 -32.22 22.41
N LEU A 9 10.85 -32.05 22.75
CA LEU A 9 11.46 -30.76 23.12
C LEU A 9 12.51 -30.28 22.10
N LEU A 10 12.35 -30.69 20.84
CA LEU A 10 13.21 -30.32 19.73
C LEU A 10 12.37 -30.01 18.48
N PHE A 11 11.63 -28.90 18.53
CA PHE A 11 11.18 -28.17 17.32
C PHE A 11 11.16 -26.66 17.60
N SER A 12 12.27 -26.16 18.17
CA SER A 12 12.60 -24.74 18.15
C SER A 12 13.89 -24.60 17.35
N ALA A 13 13.89 -23.64 16.41
CA ALA A 13 15.01 -23.21 15.57
C ALA A 13 15.31 -24.05 14.31
N ALA A 14 14.43 -23.90 13.30
CA ALA A 14 14.73 -23.79 11.87
C ALA A 14 13.38 -23.89 11.17
N THR A 15 12.76 -22.78 10.77
CA THR A 15 13.03 -22.20 9.46
C THR A 15 12.89 -20.67 9.47
N ALA A 16 14.01 -19.95 9.41
CA ALA A 16 14.04 -18.66 8.72
C ALA A 16 13.94 -18.94 7.21
N THR A 17 12.76 -19.34 6.75
CA THR A 17 12.45 -19.56 5.34
C THR A 17 12.02 -18.22 4.74
N SER A 18 12.91 -17.62 3.94
CA SER A 18 12.70 -16.47 3.05
C SER A 18 11.56 -15.51 3.43
N HIS A 19 11.84 -14.51 4.26
CA HIS A 19 10.87 -13.50 4.70
C HIS A 19 10.49 -12.44 3.62
N ALA A 20 10.95 -12.56 2.38
CA ALA A 20 11.11 -11.40 1.49
C ALA A 20 10.20 -11.31 0.24
N ALA A 21 9.43 -12.32 -0.14
CA ALA A 21 8.91 -12.33 -1.52
C ALA A 21 7.62 -11.53 -1.78
N GLU A 22 6.83 -11.15 -0.76
CA GLU A 22 5.63 -10.34 -1.03
C GLU A 22 5.28 -9.47 0.18
N PHE A 23 5.75 -8.22 0.17
CA PHE A 23 5.13 -7.20 0.99
C PHE A 23 3.75 -6.93 0.40
N ASP A 24 2.72 -7.39 1.11
CA ASP A 24 1.34 -7.21 0.72
C ASP A 24 0.48 -6.80 1.91
N ILE A 25 -0.60 -6.07 1.63
CA ILE A 25 -1.70 -5.87 2.58
C ILE A 25 -2.90 -6.65 2.06
N ASN A 26 -3.27 -7.74 2.73
CA ASN A 26 -4.37 -8.61 2.32
C ASN A 26 -4.26 -9.06 0.85
N GLY A 27 -3.11 -9.58 0.45
CA GLY A 27 -2.86 -10.02 -0.93
C GLY A 27 -2.73 -8.88 -1.94
N MET A 28 -2.68 -7.62 -1.50
CA MET A 28 -2.40 -6.46 -2.36
C MET A 28 -0.91 -6.16 -2.31
N ALA A 29 -0.16 -6.70 -3.28
CA ALA A 29 1.27 -6.51 -3.37
C ALA A 29 1.64 -5.32 -4.25
N LEU A 30 2.74 -4.66 -3.90
CA LEU A 30 3.34 -3.62 -4.75
C LEU A 30 3.67 -4.19 -6.13
N GLY A 31 3.52 -3.37 -7.17
CA GLY A 31 3.70 -3.79 -8.56
C GLY A 31 2.44 -4.37 -9.23
N MET A 32 1.41 -4.75 -8.46
CA MET A 32 0.14 -5.21 -9.04
C MET A 32 -0.50 -4.12 -9.90
N ASN A 33 -1.04 -4.52 -11.05
CA ASN A 33 -1.88 -3.63 -11.83
C ASN A 33 -3.27 -3.51 -11.21
N ALA A 34 -4.03 -2.52 -11.67
CA ALA A 34 -5.27 -2.21 -10.98
C ALA A 34 -6.40 -3.23 -11.22
N ASP A 35 -6.31 -4.06 -12.26
CA ASP A 35 -7.26 -5.16 -12.49
C ASP A 35 -6.95 -6.34 -11.56
N GLN A 36 -5.66 -6.62 -11.32
CA GLN A 36 -5.22 -7.59 -10.30
C GLN A 36 -5.68 -7.18 -8.91
N VAL A 37 -5.52 -5.90 -8.54
CA VAL A 37 -6.02 -5.36 -7.26
C VAL A 37 -7.53 -5.54 -7.13
N VAL A 38 -8.30 -5.20 -8.17
CA VAL A 38 -9.76 -5.37 -8.15
C VAL A 38 -10.15 -6.84 -8.04
N ALA A 39 -9.47 -7.72 -8.78
CA ALA A 39 -9.73 -9.16 -8.73
C ALA A 39 -9.45 -9.75 -7.34
N ASN A 40 -8.31 -9.41 -6.74
CA ASN A 40 -7.95 -9.86 -5.40
C ASN A 40 -8.94 -9.35 -4.35
N TYR A 41 -9.37 -8.09 -4.47
CA TYR A 41 -10.31 -7.50 -3.53
C TYR A 41 -11.66 -8.20 -3.59
N LYS A 42 -12.17 -8.44 -4.81
CA LYS A 42 -13.42 -9.18 -5.02
C LYS A 42 -13.33 -10.63 -4.55
N ALA A 43 -12.16 -11.27 -4.64
CA ALA A 43 -11.98 -12.61 -4.11
C ALA A 43 -12.08 -12.65 -2.56
N LEU A 44 -11.55 -11.62 -1.88
CA LEU A 44 -11.58 -11.50 -0.42
C LEU A 44 -12.92 -10.97 0.12
N ARG A 45 -13.58 -10.12 -0.67
CA ARG A 45 -14.86 -9.48 -0.38
C ARG A 45 -15.79 -9.64 -1.60
N PRO A 46 -16.37 -10.83 -1.81
CA PRO A 46 -17.28 -11.05 -2.94
C PRO A 46 -18.48 -10.11 -2.94
N GLU A 47 -18.93 -9.71 -1.75
CA GLU A 47 -20.03 -8.76 -1.58
C GLU A 47 -19.58 -7.29 -1.51
N GLY A 48 -18.28 -7.02 -1.53
CA GLY A 48 -17.76 -5.66 -1.38
C GLY A 48 -18.17 -4.74 -2.52
N GLU A 49 -18.60 -3.53 -2.18
CA GLU A 49 -18.79 -2.47 -3.15
C GLU A 49 -17.44 -1.93 -3.68
N TYR A 50 -17.47 -1.27 -4.83
CA TYR A 50 -16.28 -0.63 -5.39
C TYR A 50 -16.66 0.67 -6.08
N ARG A 51 -15.90 1.75 -5.80
CA ARG A 51 -16.15 3.07 -6.38
C ARG A 51 -14.86 3.62 -6.89
N PHE A 52 -14.80 3.74 -8.20
CA PHE A 52 -13.70 4.41 -8.86
C PHE A 52 -13.86 5.92 -8.69
N THR A 53 -13.05 6.49 -7.80
CA THR A 53 -12.80 7.93 -7.79
C THR A 53 -11.65 8.20 -8.74
N ASN A 54 -11.99 8.43 -10.02
CA ASN A 54 -11.01 8.91 -10.98
C ASN A 54 -10.67 10.36 -10.63
N TRP A 55 -9.46 10.60 -10.17
CA TRP A 55 -8.96 11.95 -9.98
C TRP A 55 -8.67 12.53 -11.37
N LYS A 56 -9.57 13.40 -11.86
CA LYS A 56 -9.39 14.07 -13.14
C LYS A 56 -8.21 15.05 -13.01
N LEU A 57 -7.20 14.87 -13.84
CA LEU A 57 -6.15 15.85 -14.02
C LEU A 57 -6.75 17.18 -14.52
N PRO A 58 -6.29 18.34 -14.03
CA PRO A 58 -6.55 19.61 -14.71
C PRO A 58 -6.26 19.49 -16.21
N GLU A 59 -7.09 20.10 -17.06
CA GLU A 59 -6.83 20.12 -18.51
C GLU A 59 -5.43 20.67 -18.78
N GLY A 60 -4.60 19.88 -19.48
CA GLY A 60 -3.20 20.22 -19.76
C GLY A 60 -2.18 19.76 -18.71
N THR A 61 -2.56 18.97 -17.71
CA THR A 61 -1.60 18.31 -16.79
C THR A 61 -1.43 16.84 -17.15
N GLU A 62 -0.19 16.35 -17.09
CA GLU A 62 0.20 15.00 -17.55
C GLU A 62 0.89 14.19 -16.45
N TRP A 63 0.17 13.78 -15.40
CA TRP A 63 0.76 12.96 -14.32
C TRP A 63 -0.28 12.12 -13.59
N VAL A 64 -0.39 10.83 -13.91
CA VAL A 64 -1.51 10.03 -13.40
C VAL A 64 -1.08 9.13 -12.25
N ALA A 65 -1.11 9.65 -11.02
CA ALA A 65 -1.39 8.78 -9.87
C ALA A 65 -2.90 8.63 -9.84
N ASN A 66 -3.40 7.54 -10.41
CA ASN A 66 -4.81 7.22 -10.25
C ASN A 66 -5.00 6.61 -8.86
N GLY A 67 -5.54 7.39 -7.94
CA GLY A 67 -6.07 6.84 -6.70
C GLY A 67 -7.29 5.97 -6.99
N ARG A 68 -7.36 4.74 -6.48
CA ARG A 68 -8.60 3.95 -6.44
C ARG A 68 -9.00 3.72 -4.99
N THR A 69 -10.28 3.76 -4.68
CA THR A 69 -10.80 3.41 -3.35
C THR A 69 -11.78 2.26 -3.50
N LEU A 70 -11.51 1.14 -2.83
CA LEU A 70 -12.42 0.01 -2.71
C LEU A 70 -12.94 -0.02 -1.28
N TYR A 71 -14.21 -0.34 -1.11
CA TYR A 71 -14.84 -0.25 0.20
C TYR A 71 -15.87 -1.35 0.33
N ASN A 72 -15.84 -2.08 1.43
CA ASN A 72 -16.92 -2.98 1.77
C ASN A 72 -17.90 -2.14 2.61
N ASP A 73 -18.69 -1.29 1.95
CA ASP A 73 -19.85 -0.65 2.56
C ASP A 73 -21.08 -1.31 1.96
N LEU A 74 -21.90 -1.89 2.82
CA LEU A 74 -23.15 -2.52 2.46
C LEU A 74 -24.17 -2.10 3.51
N SER A 75 -24.57 -0.83 3.49
CA SER A 75 -25.85 -0.31 4.06
C SER A 75 -26.24 -0.65 5.53
N ARG A 76 -25.33 -1.19 6.37
CA ARG A 76 -25.37 -1.52 7.82
C ARG A 76 -26.01 -2.85 8.25
N PRO A 77 -25.28 -3.59 9.11
CA PRO A 77 -25.67 -3.83 10.52
C PRO A 77 -24.52 -3.52 11.50
N ASP A 78 -24.86 -3.17 12.74
CA ASP A 78 -23.91 -2.75 13.78
C ASP A 78 -22.89 -3.82 14.22
N ASP A 79 -23.08 -5.07 13.79
CA ASP A 79 -22.19 -6.20 14.07
C ASP A 79 -21.57 -6.77 12.80
N MET A 80 -20.99 -5.90 11.95
CA MET A 80 -20.21 -6.32 10.78
C MET A 80 -18.81 -5.70 10.75
N GLU A 81 -17.88 -6.42 10.11
CA GLU A 81 -16.55 -5.92 9.81
C GLU A 81 -16.63 -4.89 8.67
N HIS A 82 -15.97 -3.74 8.84
CA HIS A 82 -15.89 -2.71 7.80
C HIS A 82 -14.47 -2.58 7.30
N GLU A 83 -14.29 -2.67 5.99
CA GLU A 83 -12.97 -2.55 5.37
C GLU A 83 -12.99 -1.52 4.26
N ARG A 84 -12.00 -0.64 4.26
CA ARG A 84 -11.74 0.33 3.20
C ARG A 84 -10.30 0.16 2.77
N MET A 85 -10.11 0.02 1.46
CA MET A 85 -8.78 0.01 0.86
C MET A 85 -8.61 1.19 -0.09
N GLN A 86 -7.50 1.88 0.03
CA GLN A 86 -7.09 2.95 -0.86
C GLN A 86 -5.82 2.51 -1.60
N PHE A 87 -5.72 2.85 -2.88
CA PHE A 87 -4.64 2.41 -3.75
C PHE A 87 -4.13 3.59 -4.55
N ALA A 88 -2.83 3.65 -4.81
CA ALA A 88 -2.24 4.57 -5.75
C ALA A 88 -1.34 3.81 -6.72
N PHE A 89 -1.53 4.10 -8.01
CA PHE A 89 -0.80 3.45 -9.10
C PHE A 89 0.07 4.45 -9.84
N THR A 90 1.23 4.02 -10.34
CA THR A 90 2.01 4.73 -11.37
C THR A 90 1.46 4.39 -12.77
N GLY A 91 1.88 5.13 -13.80
CA GLY A 91 1.62 4.81 -15.21
C GLY A 91 0.23 5.14 -15.78
N MET A 92 0.15 5.14 -17.11
CA MET A 92 -1.09 5.24 -17.89
C MET A 92 -1.47 3.88 -18.50
N GLY A 93 -2.76 3.53 -18.46
CA GLY A 93 -3.29 2.36 -19.18
C GLY A 93 -2.91 1.01 -18.56
N SER A 94 -2.55 0.03 -19.39
CA SER A 94 -2.34 -1.38 -19.03
C SER A 94 -1.03 -1.69 -18.29
N GLY A 95 -0.18 -0.68 -18.07
CA GLY A 95 1.12 -0.82 -17.39
C GLY A 95 1.14 -0.19 -15.99
N ASN A 96 -0.03 0.13 -15.42
CA ASN A 96 -0.09 0.78 -14.13
C ASN A 96 0.38 -0.14 -13.00
N LYS A 97 1.20 0.36 -12.07
CA LYS A 97 1.75 -0.45 -10.98
C LYS A 97 1.37 0.14 -9.64
N LEU A 98 0.85 -0.69 -8.74
CA LEU A 98 0.54 -0.31 -7.37
C LEU A 98 1.83 0.07 -6.65
N PHE A 99 1.94 1.31 -6.17
CA PHE A 99 3.10 1.76 -5.39
C PHE A 99 2.74 2.16 -3.96
N ALA A 100 1.44 2.35 -3.68
CA ALA A 100 0.94 2.58 -2.33
C ALA A 100 -0.44 1.94 -2.14
N VAL A 101 -0.65 1.31 -0.98
CA VAL A 101 -1.94 0.80 -0.54
C VAL A 101 -2.16 1.13 0.93
N ARG A 102 -3.37 1.55 1.28
CA ARG A 102 -3.83 1.73 2.66
C ARG A 102 -5.04 0.85 2.91
N ARG A 103 -5.13 0.27 4.09
CA ARG A 103 -6.24 -0.55 4.56
C ARG A 103 -6.68 -0.03 5.92
N GLU A 104 -7.91 0.44 5.97
CA GLU A 104 -8.62 0.76 7.21
C GLU A 104 -9.62 -0.37 7.47
N LEU A 105 -9.54 -1.01 8.64
CA LEU A 105 -10.39 -2.10 9.05
C LEU A 105 -11.00 -1.78 10.42
N LYS A 106 -12.32 -1.84 10.53
CA LYS A 106 -13.01 -1.89 11.82
C LYS A 106 -13.48 -3.31 12.06
N PHE A 107 -13.01 -3.91 13.15
CA PHE A 107 -13.34 -5.27 13.50
C PHE A 107 -14.81 -5.41 13.89
N ARG A 108 -15.42 -6.52 13.51
CA ARG A 108 -16.75 -6.89 13.98
C ARG A 108 -16.77 -6.95 15.52
N PRO A 109 -17.69 -6.25 16.21
CA PRO A 109 -17.78 -6.26 17.68
C PRO A 109 -17.78 -7.66 18.31
N SER A 110 -18.52 -8.62 17.75
CA SER A 110 -18.60 -10.00 18.29
C SER A 110 -17.34 -10.86 18.05
N GLU A 111 -16.45 -10.44 17.16
CA GLU A 111 -15.26 -11.20 16.73
C GLU A 111 -13.95 -10.41 16.92
N ARG A 112 -13.95 -9.41 17.82
CA ARG A 112 -12.76 -8.57 18.06
C ARG A 112 -11.58 -9.41 18.54
N PRO A 113 -10.45 -9.42 17.82
CA PRO A 113 -9.22 -9.99 18.35
C PRO A 113 -8.64 -9.09 19.45
N SER A 114 -7.68 -9.59 20.22
CA SER A 114 -6.91 -8.70 21.11
C SER A 114 -5.94 -7.83 20.31
N ILE A 115 -5.64 -6.62 20.80
CA ILE A 115 -4.63 -5.71 20.24
C ILE A 115 -3.31 -6.46 20.02
N ASP A 116 -2.87 -7.23 21.02
CA ASP A 116 -1.62 -7.99 20.97
C ASP A 116 -1.65 -9.11 19.93
N ALA A 117 -2.79 -9.77 19.70
CA ALA A 117 -2.91 -10.81 18.67
C ALA A 117 -2.78 -10.22 17.25
N VAL A 118 -3.41 -9.06 17.00
CA VAL A 118 -3.28 -8.37 15.70
C VAL A 118 -1.83 -7.93 15.48
N TYR A 119 -1.19 -7.36 16.50
CA TYR A 119 0.22 -6.96 16.42
C TYR A 119 1.15 -8.16 16.23
N ALA A 120 0.94 -9.26 16.96
CA ALA A 120 1.74 -10.48 16.81
C ALA A 120 1.64 -11.07 15.40
N ALA A 121 0.46 -11.03 14.76
CA ALA A 121 0.30 -11.44 13.37
C ALA A 121 1.11 -10.56 12.41
N ALA A 122 1.15 -9.24 12.63
CA ALA A 122 1.99 -8.33 11.85
C ALA A 122 3.48 -8.62 12.03
N VAL A 123 3.94 -8.85 13.27
CA VAL A 123 5.34 -9.22 13.56
C VAL A 123 5.70 -10.57 12.96
N GLN A 124 4.79 -11.55 12.99
CA GLN A 124 4.99 -12.84 12.36
C GLN A 124 5.17 -12.71 10.84
N LYS A 125 4.41 -11.80 10.20
CA LYS A 125 4.46 -11.57 8.76
C LYS A 125 5.68 -10.77 8.32
N TYR A 126 5.92 -9.62 8.95
CA TYR A 126 6.93 -8.64 8.52
C TYR A 126 8.23 -8.67 9.33
N GLY A 127 8.30 -9.55 10.34
CA GLY A 127 9.41 -9.62 11.27
C GLY A 127 9.38 -8.52 12.32
N GLU A 128 10.52 -8.31 12.96
CA GLU A 128 10.68 -7.29 14.01
C GLU A 128 10.57 -5.86 13.45
N PRO A 129 9.71 -4.99 14.01
CA PRO A 129 9.50 -3.64 13.51
C PRO A 129 10.74 -2.75 13.65
N SER A 130 10.80 -1.75 12.78
CA SER A 130 11.80 -0.70 12.79
C SER A 130 11.65 0.24 13.97
N TYR A 131 10.40 0.54 14.32
CA TYR A 131 10.01 1.40 15.43
C TYR A 131 8.65 0.95 15.98
N VAL A 132 8.47 1.05 17.29
CA VAL A 132 7.20 0.75 17.97
C VAL A 132 6.91 1.83 19.00
N ASN A 133 5.66 2.26 19.04
CA ASN A 133 5.09 3.03 20.13
C ASN A 133 3.82 2.32 20.60
N LYS A 134 3.73 2.04 21.91
CA LYS A 134 2.60 1.32 22.51
C LYS A 134 2.08 2.11 23.70
N ASP A 135 0.77 2.22 23.78
CA ASP A 135 0.03 2.62 24.98
C ASP A 135 -1.03 1.56 25.34
N ASP A 136 -1.84 1.84 26.36
CA ASP A 136 -2.83 0.89 26.88
C ASP A 136 -3.95 0.55 25.87
N THR A 137 -4.13 1.39 24.85
CA THR A 137 -5.25 1.31 23.89
C THR A 137 -4.80 1.21 22.44
N ALA A 138 -3.51 1.34 22.15
CA ALA A 138 -3.00 1.33 20.80
C ALA A 138 -1.57 0.82 20.70
N ILE A 139 -1.29 0.14 19.59
CA ILE A 139 0.08 -0.15 19.15
C ILE A 139 0.25 0.48 17.78
N TRP A 140 1.21 1.40 17.67
CA TRP A 140 1.73 1.91 16.43
C TRP A 140 3.10 1.28 16.15
N ALA A 141 3.26 0.67 14.98
CA ALA A 141 4.50 0.07 14.54
C ALA A 141 4.78 0.46 13.09
N ALA A 142 6.07 0.52 12.76
CA ALA A 142 6.49 0.72 11.39
C ALA A 142 7.66 -0.19 11.05
N TRP A 143 7.71 -0.65 9.80
CA TRP A 143 8.82 -1.37 9.20
C TRP A 143 9.33 -0.54 8.02
N LYS A 144 10.61 -0.19 8.03
CA LYS A 144 11.30 0.45 6.91
C LYS A 144 12.34 -0.52 6.36
N PHE A 145 12.37 -0.63 5.05
CA PHE A 145 13.23 -1.52 4.31
C PHE A 145 14.09 -0.72 3.32
N SER A 146 15.34 -1.12 3.17
CA SER A 146 16.26 -0.54 2.19
C SER A 146 16.09 -1.16 0.79
N SER A 147 15.51 -2.34 0.71
CA SER A 147 15.10 -3.04 -0.51
C SER A 147 14.03 -4.09 -0.19
N VAL A 148 13.44 -4.72 -1.21
CA VAL A 148 12.42 -5.77 -1.03
C VAL A 148 12.97 -6.98 -0.25
N ASP A 149 14.25 -7.30 -0.42
CA ASP A 149 14.87 -8.47 0.21
C ASP A 149 15.55 -8.18 1.55
N ALA A 150 15.58 -6.92 1.97
CA ALA A 150 16.25 -6.51 3.20
C ALA A 150 15.37 -6.77 4.43
N PRO A 151 15.96 -7.09 5.60
CA PRO A 151 15.24 -7.02 6.87
C PRO A 151 14.87 -5.57 7.20
N ALA A 152 13.87 -5.39 8.06
CA ALA A 152 13.50 -4.07 8.54
C ALA A 152 14.65 -3.39 9.32
N GLU A 153 14.94 -2.14 8.97
CA GLU A 153 15.99 -1.34 9.60
C GLU A 153 15.60 -0.97 11.03
N LYS A 154 16.55 -0.88 11.98
CA LYS A 154 16.24 -0.36 13.33
C LYS A 154 16.36 1.16 13.38
N LEU A 155 15.29 1.84 13.78
CA LEU A 155 15.22 3.30 13.83
C LEU A 155 15.25 3.81 15.27
N LYS A 156 15.95 4.93 15.48
CA LYS A 156 16.03 5.60 16.80
C LYS A 156 14.81 6.46 17.12
N SER A 157 14.02 6.81 16.10
CA SER A 157 12.84 7.68 16.19
C SER A 157 11.82 7.27 15.13
N SER A 158 10.60 7.79 15.26
CA SER A 158 9.54 7.60 14.27
C SER A 158 9.95 8.05 12.87
N LEU A 159 9.32 7.46 11.86
CA LEU A 159 9.49 7.87 10.46
C LEU A 159 8.78 9.22 10.24
N SER A 160 9.55 10.24 9.87
CA SER A 160 9.05 11.60 9.66
C SER A 160 8.13 11.78 8.44
N CYS A 161 7.87 10.70 7.70
CA CYS A 161 6.99 10.67 6.52
C CYS A 161 5.78 9.77 6.68
N ILE A 162 5.50 9.31 7.90
CA ILE A 162 4.29 8.56 8.19
C ILE A 162 3.23 9.51 8.75
N GLY A 163 2.07 9.57 8.08
CA GLY A 163 0.88 10.28 8.51
C GLY A 163 -0.32 9.99 7.62
N THR A 164 -1.53 10.08 8.16
CA THR A 164 -2.81 9.92 7.43
C THR A 164 -2.99 10.90 6.27
N SER A 165 -2.20 11.98 6.22
CA SER A 165 -2.14 12.96 5.12
C SER A 165 -1.09 12.66 4.05
N ASP A 166 -0.26 11.63 4.23
CA ASP A 166 0.85 11.30 3.32
C ASP A 166 0.47 10.26 2.27
N PHE A 167 -0.74 9.69 2.35
CA PHE A 167 -1.25 8.86 1.24
C PHE A 167 -1.37 9.73 -0.01
N PRO A 168 -0.73 9.35 -1.14
CA PRO A 168 -0.64 10.21 -2.31
C PRO A 168 -2.03 10.45 -2.91
N VAL A 169 -2.49 11.70 -2.83
CA VAL A 169 -3.76 12.17 -3.41
C VAL A 169 -3.45 12.93 -4.69
N GLY A 170 -3.31 12.21 -5.80
CA GLY A 170 -2.95 12.77 -7.11
C GLY A 170 -1.50 13.25 -7.21
N LEU A 171 -0.95 13.18 -8.42
CA LEU A 171 0.38 13.73 -8.71
C LEU A 171 0.24 15.05 -9.42
N ASN A 172 0.67 16.10 -8.74
CA ASN A 172 1.07 17.35 -9.36
C ASN A 172 2.59 17.53 -9.14
N ASP A 173 3.18 18.56 -9.72
CA ASP A 173 4.61 18.85 -9.57
C ASP A 173 5.04 18.99 -8.10
N HIS A 174 4.11 19.41 -7.22
CA HIS A 174 4.33 19.47 -5.78
C HIS A 174 4.46 18.08 -5.15
N THR A 175 3.60 17.12 -5.52
CA THR A 175 3.68 15.72 -5.09
C THR A 175 4.96 15.05 -5.63
N ALA A 176 5.36 15.30 -6.88
CA ALA A 176 6.59 14.76 -7.46
C ALA A 176 7.85 15.28 -6.73
N GLY A 177 7.89 16.59 -6.42
CA GLY A 177 8.95 17.19 -5.62
C GLY A 177 9.03 16.65 -4.18
N LYS A 178 7.86 16.36 -3.57
CA LYS A 178 7.80 15.66 -2.27
C LYS A 178 8.31 14.23 -2.38
N VAL A 179 7.87 13.46 -3.37
CA VAL A 179 8.29 12.06 -3.57
C VAL A 179 9.80 11.94 -3.70
N LYS A 180 10.47 12.81 -4.46
CA LYS A 180 11.93 12.78 -4.60
C LYS A 180 12.66 13.02 -3.28
N LYS A 181 12.11 13.89 -2.41
CA LYS A 181 12.62 14.10 -1.06
C LYS A 181 12.29 12.92 -0.15
N SER A 182 11.08 12.37 -0.24
CA SER A 182 10.64 11.24 0.58
C SER A 182 11.39 9.95 0.25
N ALA A 183 11.77 9.71 -1.01
CA ALA A 183 12.52 8.52 -1.41
C ALA A 183 13.83 8.35 -0.63
N SER A 184 14.56 9.44 -0.36
CA SER A 184 15.82 9.37 0.38
C SER A 184 15.65 9.13 1.89
N PHE A 185 14.46 9.35 2.46
CA PHE A 185 14.22 9.20 3.90
C PHE A 185 13.27 8.05 4.26
N CYS A 186 12.34 7.70 3.38
CA CYS A 186 11.24 6.78 3.66
C CYS A 186 11.44 5.40 3.05
N GLY A 187 12.11 5.32 1.89
CA GLY A 187 12.35 4.06 1.18
C GLY A 187 11.07 3.26 0.94
N LEU A 188 11.14 1.95 1.20
CA LEU A 188 9.99 1.05 1.26
C LEU A 188 9.56 0.93 2.72
N TYR A 189 8.28 1.10 3.03
CA TYR A 189 7.79 0.94 4.40
C TYR A 189 6.38 0.37 4.51
N ILE A 190 6.12 -0.21 5.69
CA ILE A 190 4.80 -0.59 6.18
C ILE A 190 4.53 0.19 7.46
N GLU A 191 3.40 0.89 7.52
CA GLU A 191 2.84 1.47 8.74
C GLU A 191 1.70 0.59 9.25
N PHE A 192 1.59 0.48 10.57
CA PHE A 192 0.57 -0.33 11.24
C PHE A 192 0.13 0.37 12.51
N THR A 193 -1.18 0.55 12.65
CA THR A 193 -1.81 1.00 13.89
C THR A 193 -2.94 0.05 14.20
N VAL A 194 -2.88 -0.61 15.35
CA VAL A 194 -4.06 -1.26 15.92
C VAL A 194 -4.52 -0.45 17.12
N ARG A 195 -5.81 -0.14 17.17
CA ARG A 195 -6.47 0.57 18.28
C ARG A 195 -7.53 -0.32 18.88
N GLY A 196 -7.74 -0.19 20.18
CA GLY A 196 -8.74 -0.92 20.92
C GLY A 196 -9.32 -0.10 22.06
N ASP A 197 -9.93 -0.80 23.02
CA ASP A 197 -10.46 -0.22 24.24
C ASP A 197 -9.71 -0.73 25.48
N GLN A 198 -10.14 -0.30 26.66
CA GLN A 198 -9.53 -0.67 27.94
C GLN A 198 -9.63 -2.18 28.28
N THR A 199 -10.42 -2.95 27.52
CA THR A 199 -10.49 -4.41 27.67
C THR A 199 -9.35 -5.12 26.92
N GLY A 200 -8.58 -4.39 26.11
CA GLY A 200 -7.50 -4.94 25.27
C GLY A 200 -7.99 -5.54 23.95
N LEU A 201 -9.28 -5.41 23.64
CA LEU A 201 -9.87 -5.83 22.37
C LEU A 201 -9.65 -4.76 21.29
N ALA A 202 -9.23 -5.20 20.11
CA ALA A 202 -9.00 -4.35 18.96
C ALA A 202 -10.33 -3.95 18.32
N ASN A 203 -10.49 -2.65 18.09
CA ASN A 203 -11.64 -2.04 17.45
C ASN A 203 -11.32 -1.66 16.00
N GLU A 204 -10.07 -1.27 15.75
CA GLU A 204 -9.63 -0.75 14.47
C GLU A 204 -8.19 -1.17 14.15
N LEU A 205 -7.92 -1.35 12.86
CA LEU A 205 -6.61 -1.57 12.28
C LEU A 205 -6.46 -0.62 11.08
N ASP A 206 -5.41 0.20 11.09
CA ASP A 206 -4.96 1.00 9.95
C ASP A 206 -3.58 0.48 9.52
N MET A 207 -3.46 0.07 8.27
CA MET A 207 -2.20 -0.36 7.67
C MET A 207 -1.95 0.41 6.39
N GLY A 208 -0.71 0.83 6.19
CA GLY A 208 -0.25 1.43 4.95
C GLY A 208 1.01 0.76 4.48
N MET A 209 1.15 0.60 3.17
CA MET A 209 2.38 0.11 2.54
C MET A 209 2.71 1.01 1.36
N MET A 210 3.97 1.45 1.28
CA MET A 210 4.41 2.37 0.24
C MET A 210 5.84 2.10 -0.17
N ASN A 211 6.10 2.16 -1.48
CA ASN A 211 7.43 2.02 -2.05
C ASN A 211 7.85 3.32 -2.73
N HIS A 212 8.59 4.18 -2.02
CA HIS A 212 9.15 5.39 -2.63
C HIS A 212 10.42 5.12 -3.43
N LEU A 213 11.08 3.95 -3.28
CA LEU A 213 12.33 3.63 -3.97
C LEU A 213 12.09 3.50 -5.47
N ASP A 214 11.08 2.73 -5.85
CA ASP A 214 10.78 2.47 -7.25
C ASP A 214 9.92 3.56 -7.89
N LEU A 215 9.22 4.32 -7.05
CA LEU A 215 8.30 5.38 -7.48
C LEU A 215 8.99 6.46 -8.33
N VAL A 216 10.20 6.89 -7.95
CA VAL A 216 10.94 7.90 -8.72
C VAL A 216 11.33 7.37 -10.10
N SER A 217 11.82 6.14 -10.16
CA SER A 217 12.24 5.49 -11.42
C SER A 217 11.06 5.22 -12.34
N ASP A 218 9.95 4.70 -11.79
CA ASP A 218 8.71 4.51 -12.53
C ASP A 218 8.18 5.86 -13.05
N PHE A 219 8.23 6.93 -12.25
CA PHE A 219 7.86 8.27 -12.72
C PHE A 219 8.71 8.74 -13.89
N GLU A 220 10.03 8.70 -13.77
CA GLU A 220 10.92 9.15 -14.85
C GLU A 220 10.68 8.36 -16.15
N THR A 221 10.44 7.05 -16.03
CA THR A 221 10.16 6.16 -17.17
C THR A 221 8.82 6.49 -17.82
N ASP A 222 7.76 6.61 -17.03
CA ASP A 222 6.41 6.92 -17.52
C ASP A 222 6.36 8.28 -18.22
N ASN A 223 7.11 9.27 -17.72
CA ASN A 223 7.21 10.57 -18.39
C ASN A 223 7.90 10.52 -19.73
N GLN A 224 8.99 9.77 -19.82
CA GLN A 224 9.71 9.64 -21.07
C GLN A 224 8.82 8.97 -22.12
N ASP A 225 8.02 7.98 -21.72
CA ASP A 225 7.05 7.34 -22.62
C ASP A 225 5.92 8.30 -23.03
N ALA A 226 5.34 9.04 -22.08
CA ALA A 226 4.32 10.05 -22.36
C ALA A 226 4.82 11.11 -23.36
N ARG A 227 6.02 11.67 -23.12
CA ARG A 227 6.67 12.64 -24.03
C ARG A 227 6.88 12.08 -25.42
N LYS A 228 7.36 10.83 -25.54
CA LYS A 228 7.51 10.17 -26.86
C LYS A 228 6.18 10.02 -27.60
N ARG A 229 5.10 9.67 -26.90
CA ARG A 229 3.75 9.58 -27.50
C ARG A 229 3.26 10.94 -27.98
N ILE A 230 3.53 12.01 -27.25
CA ILE A 230 3.19 13.39 -27.64
C ILE A 230 4.00 13.82 -28.84
N ASP A 231 5.31 13.60 -28.85
CA ASP A 231 6.17 13.93 -29.98
C ASP A 231 5.75 13.16 -31.23
N ALA A 232 5.40 11.88 -31.09
CA ALA A 232 4.85 11.07 -32.18
C ALA A 232 3.48 11.59 -32.66
N ALA A 233 2.59 11.98 -31.76
CA ALA A 233 1.28 12.55 -32.10
C ALA A 233 1.42 13.92 -32.77
N ARG A 234 2.32 14.79 -32.27
CA ARG A 234 2.67 16.08 -32.88
C ARG A 234 3.26 15.89 -34.27
N ALA A 235 4.22 14.98 -34.42
CA ALA A 235 4.85 14.65 -35.71
C ALA A 235 3.81 14.17 -36.73
N LYS A 236 2.88 13.30 -36.31
CA LYS A 236 1.79 12.78 -37.14
C LYS A 236 0.78 13.87 -37.53
N ASN A 237 0.50 14.82 -36.64
CA ASN A 237 -0.36 15.96 -36.94
C ASN A 237 0.33 17.01 -37.82
N THR A 238 1.65 17.19 -37.71
CA THR A 238 2.41 18.04 -38.64
C THR A 238 2.58 17.42 -40.03
N SER A 239 2.63 16.08 -40.15
CA SER A 239 2.72 15.40 -41.45
C SER A 239 1.39 15.32 -42.21
N SER A 240 0.28 15.71 -41.57
CA SER A 240 -1.07 15.73 -42.15
C SER A 240 -1.67 17.14 -42.27
N ALA A 241 -0.87 18.18 -41.99
CA ALA A 241 -1.26 19.56 -42.27
C ALA A 241 -1.33 19.78 -43.79
N ALA A 242 -2.51 20.17 -44.29
CA ALA A 242 -2.70 20.54 -45.68
C ALA A 242 -1.73 21.67 -46.07
N PRO A 243 -1.18 21.67 -47.31
CA PRO A 243 -0.27 22.73 -47.75
C PRO A 243 -0.96 24.08 -47.65
N ALA A 244 -0.20 25.10 -47.20
CA ALA A 244 -0.72 26.45 -47.02
C ALA A 244 -1.38 26.96 -48.31
N PRO A 245 -2.55 27.63 -48.23
CA PRO A 245 -3.22 28.14 -49.41
C PRO A 245 -2.30 29.14 -50.12
N LYS A 246 -2.19 29.01 -51.44
CA LYS A 246 -1.45 29.96 -52.27
C LYS A 246 -2.12 31.33 -52.17
N LEU A 247 -1.35 32.33 -51.74
CA LEU A 247 -1.72 33.74 -51.80
C LEU A 247 -1.80 34.21 -53.26
#